data_AF-A0A534U0V6-F1
#
_entry.id   AF-A0A534U0V6-F1
#
_cell.length_a   1.000
_cell.length_b   1.000
_cell.length_c   1.000
_cell.angle_alpha   90.00
_cell.angle_beta   90.00
_cell.angle_gamma   90.00
#
_symmetry.space_group_name_H-M   'P 1'
#
loop_
_entity.id
_entity.type
_entity.pdbx_description
1 polymer ?
#
loop_
_entity_poly.entity_id
_entity_poly.type
_entity_poly.pdbx_seq_one_letter_code
_entity_poly.pdbx_strand_id
1 'polypeptide(L)'
;MLDIPTLAIQPARVAAERLSLRLAVGAACEHVALSYPRLDVEQARPRVPSFYALEALRASEGTLPGFDELGVRAEPESGGRLGWPAPEQPEQAIDEAEYDLALLGPLLQSDPATTVGTASYLLTANVHLGRALRARARRWLSRWTPNDGLVDPDDLARAALVRHQLGARPFSPTALQNFAACPYRFFLQAVHRLAPREEAVAVEVLDPLTRGALFHEVQFEVLTRLRDDGLLPVTPDRLEAVLAIVDRALDAAATQYAEKLFPAIPRVWDDGITAVRADLREWLRRAAAADDGWIPHRFELGFGLADRDRPHADPASVPDPVPVAGQLRLRGSIDLVERHVQGVLRATDHKTGKARAKAGVVVGGGEVLQPVLYALACEQILREP
;
A
#
# COMPACT_ATOMS: atom_id res chain seq x y z
N MET A 1 12.08 40.71 37.99
CA MET A 1 10.62 40.75 37.82
C MET A 1 10.36 40.86 36.33
N LEU A 2 9.81 39.81 35.72
CA LEU A 2 9.34 39.88 34.35
C LEU A 2 8.03 40.70 34.37
N ASP A 3 7.99 41.82 33.64
CA ASP A 3 6.77 42.60 33.42
C ASP A 3 5.78 41.70 32.67
N ILE A 4 4.78 41.21 33.40
CA ILE A 4 3.67 40.48 32.80
C ILE A 4 2.78 41.57 32.18
N PRO A 5 2.60 41.61 30.85
CA PRO A 5 1.78 42.65 30.23
C PRO A 5 0.36 42.59 30.80
N THR A 6 -0.10 43.74 31.31
CA THR A 6 -1.43 43.90 31.88
C THR A 6 -2.48 43.60 30.82
N LEU A 7 -3.31 42.58 31.06
CA LEU A 7 -4.38 42.20 30.14
C LEU A 7 -5.36 43.35 29.96
N ALA A 8 -5.73 43.64 28.71
CA ALA A 8 -6.65 44.73 28.38
C ALA A 8 -8.04 44.49 29.03
N ILE A 9 -8.56 45.53 29.71
CA ILE A 9 -9.91 45.50 30.26
C ILE A 9 -10.96 45.56 29.13
N GLN A 10 -12.11 44.91 29.36
CA GLN A 10 -13.18 44.80 28.36
C GLN A 10 -13.59 46.14 27.71
N PRO A 11 -13.73 47.27 28.45
CA PRO A 11 -14.05 48.56 27.83
C PRO A 11 -12.97 49.09 26.89
N ALA A 12 -11.69 48.90 27.24
CA ALA A 12 -10.57 49.31 26.40
C ALA A 12 -10.52 48.51 25.09
N ARG A 13 -10.84 47.20 25.15
CA ARG A 13 -10.95 46.35 23.96
C ARG A 13 -12.05 46.81 23.01
N VAL A 14 -13.26 47.06 23.54
CA VAL A 14 -14.41 47.55 22.73
C VAL A 14 -14.12 48.92 22.12
N ALA A 15 -13.47 49.83 22.87
CA ALA A 15 -13.08 51.14 22.33
C ALA A 15 -12.07 51.02 21.18
N ALA A 16 -11.08 50.12 21.30
CA ALA A 16 -10.09 49.86 20.26
C ALA A 16 -10.72 49.22 19.01
N GLU A 17 -11.64 48.26 19.16
CA GLU A 17 -12.40 47.67 18.06
C GLU A 17 -13.24 48.73 17.32
N ARG A 18 -13.96 49.58 18.05
CA ARG A 18 -14.74 50.70 17.48
C ARG A 18 -13.87 51.69 16.72
N LEU A 19 -12.72 52.05 17.28
CA LEU A 19 -11.77 52.94 16.62
C LEU A 19 -11.26 52.30 15.32
N SER A 20 -10.92 51.01 15.35
CA SER A 20 -10.45 50.27 14.18
C SER A 20 -11.48 50.28 13.05
N LEU A 21 -12.76 50.02 13.35
CA LEU A 21 -13.84 50.10 12.37
C LEU A 21 -13.98 51.51 11.79
N ARG A 22 -13.96 52.55 12.64
CA ARG A 22 -14.08 53.94 12.19
C ARG A 22 -12.92 54.35 11.29
N LEU A 23 -11.70 53.94 11.61
CA LEU A 23 -10.53 54.21 10.79
C LEU A 23 -10.63 53.49 9.44
N ALA A 24 -11.07 52.22 9.42
CA ALA A 24 -11.24 51.46 8.18
C ALA A 24 -12.32 52.05 7.27
N VAL A 25 -13.51 52.34 7.83
CA VAL A 25 -14.63 52.93 7.08
C VAL A 25 -14.31 54.37 6.65
N GLY A 26 -13.71 55.17 7.54
CA GLY A 26 -13.37 56.57 7.27
C GLY A 26 -12.22 56.77 6.27
N ALA A 27 -11.47 55.72 5.93
CA ALA A 27 -10.45 55.76 4.89
C ALA A 27 -11.01 55.64 3.48
N ALA A 28 -12.26 55.19 3.31
CA ALA A 28 -12.89 55.06 2.01
C ALA A 28 -13.33 56.42 1.45
N CYS A 29 -13.03 56.69 0.18
CA CYS A 29 -13.36 57.96 -0.48
C CYS A 29 -14.63 57.90 -1.34
N GLU A 30 -15.06 56.69 -1.75
CA GLU A 30 -16.19 56.51 -2.67
C GLU A 30 -17.24 55.54 -2.13
N HIS A 31 -16.85 54.28 -1.87
CA HIS A 31 -17.77 53.22 -1.45
C HIS A 31 -17.18 52.36 -0.33
N VAL A 32 -18.04 51.84 0.54
CA VAL A 32 -17.68 50.89 1.60
C VAL A 32 -18.57 49.65 1.46
N ALA A 33 -17.95 48.48 1.29
CA ALA A 33 -18.63 47.19 1.30
C ALA A 33 -18.37 46.47 2.64
N LEU A 34 -19.43 46.12 3.35
CA LEU A 34 -19.35 45.36 4.61
C LEU A 34 -19.95 43.97 4.39
N SER A 35 -19.18 42.93 4.72
CA SER A 35 -19.59 41.53 4.57
C SER A 35 -19.43 40.74 5.85
N TYR A 36 -20.28 39.75 6.07
CA TYR A 36 -20.17 38.81 7.18
C TYR A 36 -20.57 37.39 6.74
N PRO A 37 -20.01 36.33 7.37
CA PRO A 37 -20.41 34.97 7.05
C PRO A 37 -21.83 34.70 7.57
N ARG A 38 -22.74 34.23 6.71
CA ARG A 38 -24.12 33.90 7.09
C ARG A 38 -24.26 32.51 7.74
N LEU A 39 -23.30 31.62 7.49
CA LEU A 39 -23.32 30.23 7.95
C LEU A 39 -21.97 29.84 8.53
N ASP A 40 -22.02 29.08 9.62
CA ASP A 40 -20.91 28.27 10.07
C ASP A 40 -20.92 26.95 9.30
N VAL A 41 -19.91 26.71 8.45
CA VAL A 41 -19.86 25.52 7.57
C VAL A 41 -19.58 24.24 8.37
N GLU A 42 -18.87 24.32 9.51
CA GLU A 42 -18.56 23.14 10.33
C GLU A 42 -19.76 22.70 11.17
N GLN A 43 -20.51 23.67 11.71
CA GLN A 43 -21.64 23.39 12.61
C GLN A 43 -23.01 23.47 11.93
N ALA A 44 -23.06 23.85 10.65
CA ALA A 44 -24.28 24.08 9.86
C ALA A 44 -25.29 25.03 10.56
N ARG A 45 -24.79 26.02 11.30
CA ARG A 45 -25.60 26.98 12.07
C ARG A 45 -25.61 28.36 11.43
N PRO A 46 -26.77 29.06 11.41
CA PRO A 46 -26.82 30.47 11.04
C PRO A 46 -25.90 31.31 11.93
N ARG A 47 -25.20 32.25 11.32
CA ARG A 47 -24.41 33.28 12.02
C ARG A 47 -25.14 34.62 11.96
N VAL A 48 -25.15 35.32 13.08
CA VAL A 48 -25.73 36.66 13.21
C VAL A 48 -24.60 37.68 12.99
N PRO A 49 -24.84 38.77 12.23
CA PRO A 49 -23.84 39.81 12.08
C PRO A 49 -23.54 40.49 13.42
N SER A 50 -22.37 41.11 13.52
CA SER A 50 -22.03 41.87 14.73
C SER A 50 -22.87 43.15 14.83
N PHE A 51 -23.03 43.69 16.04
CA PHE A 51 -23.70 44.98 16.26
C PHE A 51 -23.04 46.14 15.47
N TYR A 52 -21.77 46.01 15.11
CA TYR A 52 -21.06 46.97 14.28
C TYR A 52 -21.67 47.12 12.87
N ALA A 53 -22.22 46.05 12.29
CA ALA A 53 -22.92 46.12 11.00
C ALA A 53 -24.18 47.00 11.11
N LEU A 54 -24.93 46.86 12.21
CA LEU A 54 -26.11 47.70 12.47
C LEU A 54 -25.72 49.15 12.77
N GLU A 55 -24.62 49.38 13.51
CA GLU A 55 -24.10 50.74 13.76
C GLU A 55 -23.66 51.43 12.46
N ALA A 56 -23.04 50.68 11.53
CA ALA A 56 -22.66 51.21 10.21
C ALA A 56 -23.88 51.60 9.38
N LEU A 57 -24.92 50.75 9.33
CA LEU A 57 -26.17 51.08 8.63
C LEU A 57 -26.91 52.25 9.28
N ARG A 58 -26.92 52.32 10.62
CA ARG A 58 -27.47 53.48 11.32
C ARG A 58 -26.74 54.76 10.96
N ALA A 59 -25.42 54.71 10.81
CA ALA A 59 -24.63 55.87 10.40
C ALA A 59 -24.92 56.30 8.96
N SER A 60 -25.19 55.36 8.04
CA SER A 60 -25.50 55.68 6.65
C SER A 60 -26.97 56.10 6.42
N GLU A 61 -27.92 55.49 7.13
CA GLU A 61 -29.36 55.63 6.88
C GLU A 61 -30.09 56.50 7.92
N GLY A 62 -29.43 56.81 9.05
CA GLY A 62 -30.01 57.59 10.14
C GLY A 62 -30.97 56.80 11.06
N THR A 63 -31.40 55.60 10.65
CA THR A 63 -32.26 54.69 11.41
C THR A 63 -31.54 53.39 11.74
N LEU A 64 -31.81 52.78 12.90
CA LEU A 64 -31.24 51.50 13.29
C LEU A 64 -32.15 50.35 12.82
N PRO A 65 -31.79 49.58 11.78
CA PRO A 65 -32.58 48.44 11.32
C PRO A 65 -32.48 47.25 12.29
N GLY A 66 -33.40 46.30 12.15
CA GLY A 66 -33.34 45.02 12.85
C GLY A 66 -32.37 44.02 12.20
N PHE A 67 -31.98 42.97 12.93
CA PHE A 67 -31.14 41.90 12.39
C PHE A 67 -31.81 41.12 11.24
N ASP A 68 -33.13 40.94 11.29
CA ASP A 68 -33.89 40.26 10.24
C ASP A 68 -33.87 41.06 8.93
N GLU A 69 -34.01 42.38 9.02
CA GLU A 69 -33.94 43.28 7.89
C GLU A 69 -32.54 43.31 7.26
N LEU A 70 -31.49 43.29 8.09
CA LEU A 70 -30.11 43.14 7.63
C LEU A 70 -29.89 41.79 6.92
N GLY A 71 -30.49 40.71 7.43
CA GLY A 71 -30.42 39.39 6.81
C GLY A 71 -31.00 39.37 5.39
N VAL A 72 -32.17 40.01 5.19
CA VAL A 72 -32.82 40.13 3.87
C VAL A 72 -31.99 40.98 2.91
N ARG A 73 -31.44 42.11 3.38
CA ARG A 73 -30.59 42.99 2.54
C ARG A 73 -29.22 42.38 2.20
N ALA A 74 -28.74 41.45 3.02
CA ALA A 74 -27.48 40.73 2.79
C ALA A 74 -27.67 39.47 1.93
N GLU A 75 -28.88 39.19 1.45
CA GLU A 75 -29.07 38.17 0.42
C GLU A 75 -28.43 38.66 -0.89
N PRO A 76 -27.66 37.81 -1.59
CA PRO A 76 -27.08 38.21 -2.85
C PRO A 76 -28.20 38.57 -3.84
N GLU A 77 -28.16 39.78 -4.41
CA GLU A 77 -29.10 40.20 -5.46
C GLU A 77 -29.06 39.25 -6.67
N SER A 78 -27.91 38.61 -6.88
CA SER A 78 -27.68 37.59 -7.90
C SER A 78 -28.39 36.26 -7.65
N GLY A 79 -28.88 35.99 -6.43
CA GLY A 79 -29.54 34.73 -6.07
C GLY A 79 -28.59 33.52 -5.88
N GLY A 80 -27.28 33.76 -5.84
CA GLY A 80 -26.28 32.72 -5.58
C GLY A 80 -26.50 32.04 -4.21
N ARG A 81 -26.32 30.71 -4.15
CA ARG A 81 -26.52 29.92 -2.92
C ARG A 81 -25.30 29.12 -2.53
N LEU A 82 -25.28 28.64 -1.28
CA LEU A 82 -24.20 27.78 -0.81
C LEU A 82 -24.12 26.51 -1.69
N GLY A 83 -22.96 26.26 -2.29
CA GLY A 83 -22.75 25.16 -3.24
C GLY A 83 -23.17 25.44 -4.69
N TRP A 84 -23.75 26.61 -4.97
CA TRP A 84 -24.03 27.10 -6.33
C TRP A 84 -23.84 28.62 -6.37
N PRO A 85 -22.59 29.11 -6.46
CA PRO A 85 -22.27 30.52 -6.29
C PRO A 85 -22.72 31.41 -7.46
N ALA A 86 -23.16 30.80 -8.56
CA ALA A 86 -23.56 31.51 -9.76
C ALA A 86 -24.90 32.25 -9.62
N PRO A 87 -25.08 33.37 -10.35
CA PRO A 87 -26.34 34.09 -10.38
C PRO A 87 -27.49 33.26 -10.99
N GLU A 88 -28.72 33.70 -10.78
CA GLU A 88 -29.90 33.16 -11.47
C GLU A 88 -29.87 33.43 -12.97
N GLN A 89 -29.38 34.61 -13.36
CA GLN A 89 -29.31 35.10 -14.72
C GLN A 89 -27.86 35.09 -15.22
N PRO A 90 -27.54 34.38 -16.33
CA PRO A 90 -26.18 34.32 -16.85
C PRO A 90 -25.59 35.70 -17.19
N GLU A 91 -26.41 36.70 -17.54
CA GLU A 91 -25.92 38.05 -17.87
C GLU A 91 -25.34 38.80 -16.65
N GLN A 92 -25.63 38.33 -15.44
CA GLN A 92 -25.12 38.90 -14.19
C GLN A 92 -23.83 38.22 -13.71
N ALA A 93 -23.35 37.19 -14.43
CA ALA A 93 -22.15 36.46 -14.05
C ALA A 93 -20.90 37.35 -14.15
N ILE A 94 -20.01 37.23 -13.17
CA ILE A 94 -18.77 38.02 -13.16
C ILE A 94 -17.63 37.36 -13.95
N ASP A 95 -17.76 36.07 -14.24
CA ASP A 95 -16.80 35.29 -15.02
C ASP A 95 -17.46 34.15 -15.84
N GLU A 96 -16.66 33.48 -16.66
CA GLU A 96 -17.10 32.37 -17.51
C GLU A 96 -17.63 31.17 -16.70
N ALA A 97 -17.07 30.91 -15.51
CA ALA A 97 -17.48 29.77 -14.69
C ALA A 97 -18.85 30.01 -14.03
N GLU A 98 -19.09 31.22 -13.54
CA GLU A 98 -20.40 31.65 -13.06
C GLU A 98 -21.42 31.68 -14.19
N TYR A 99 -21.04 32.14 -15.40
CA TYR A 99 -21.92 32.13 -16.56
C TYR A 99 -22.35 30.70 -16.89
N ASP A 100 -21.39 29.78 -16.98
CA ASP A 100 -21.63 28.37 -17.26
C ASP A 100 -22.54 27.73 -16.19
N LEU A 101 -22.30 28.03 -14.91
CA LEU A 101 -23.12 27.54 -13.81
C LEU A 101 -24.52 28.17 -13.79
N ALA A 102 -24.65 29.46 -14.07
CA ALA A 102 -25.95 30.13 -14.18
C ALA A 102 -26.77 29.52 -15.32
N LEU A 103 -26.13 29.22 -16.45
CA LEU A 103 -26.76 28.52 -17.57
C LEU A 103 -27.14 27.08 -17.19
N LEU A 104 -26.27 26.33 -16.50
CA LEU A 104 -26.51 24.93 -16.15
C LEU A 104 -27.59 24.74 -15.09
N GLY A 105 -27.76 25.70 -14.18
CA GLY A 105 -28.67 25.59 -13.03
C GLY A 105 -30.10 25.23 -13.42
N PRO A 106 -30.77 26.02 -14.29
CA PRO A 106 -32.11 25.73 -14.77
C PRO A 106 -32.20 24.43 -15.60
N LEU A 107 -31.14 24.09 -16.34
CA LEU A 107 -31.11 22.88 -17.18
C LEU A 107 -31.20 21.60 -16.37
N LEU A 108 -30.71 21.58 -15.12
CA LEU A 108 -30.79 20.41 -14.24
C LEU A 108 -32.24 20.04 -13.87
N GLN A 109 -33.18 20.97 -13.95
CA GLN A 109 -34.60 20.79 -13.59
C GLN A 109 -35.53 20.79 -14.80
N SER A 110 -35.02 21.14 -15.98
CA SER A 110 -35.80 21.26 -17.22
C SER A 110 -35.98 19.90 -17.91
N ASP A 111 -37.01 19.77 -18.74
CA ASP A 111 -37.19 18.57 -19.57
C ASP A 111 -36.03 18.43 -20.56
N PRO A 112 -35.27 17.32 -20.52
CA PRO A 112 -34.17 17.08 -21.44
C PRO A 112 -34.58 17.22 -22.92
N ALA A 113 -35.81 16.84 -23.30
CA ALA A 113 -36.27 16.91 -24.69
C ALA A 113 -36.28 18.33 -25.27
N THR A 114 -36.43 19.34 -24.40
CA THR A 114 -36.52 20.76 -24.78
C THR A 114 -35.18 21.50 -24.65
N THR A 115 -34.19 20.90 -24.01
CA THR A 115 -32.92 21.53 -23.63
C THR A 115 -31.70 20.84 -24.21
N VAL A 116 -31.90 19.88 -25.12
CA VAL A 116 -30.81 19.17 -25.80
C VAL A 116 -29.90 20.17 -26.52
N GLY A 117 -28.61 20.12 -26.20
CA GLY A 117 -27.58 20.87 -26.92
C GLY A 117 -27.26 22.26 -26.37
N THR A 118 -28.06 22.80 -25.43
CA THR A 118 -27.84 24.14 -24.84
C THR A 118 -26.44 24.29 -24.24
N ALA A 119 -25.94 23.27 -23.55
CA ALA A 119 -24.62 23.25 -22.95
C ALA A 119 -23.54 22.61 -23.85
N SER A 120 -23.79 22.41 -25.15
CA SER A 120 -22.85 21.71 -26.05
C SER A 120 -21.54 22.50 -26.26
N TYR A 121 -21.59 23.83 -26.16
CA TYR A 121 -20.39 24.66 -26.31
C TYR A 121 -19.35 24.38 -25.22
N LEU A 122 -19.75 23.88 -24.04
CA LEU A 122 -18.83 23.51 -22.96
C LEU A 122 -17.83 22.43 -23.39
N LEU A 123 -18.20 21.58 -24.35
CA LEU A 123 -17.32 20.54 -24.90
C LEU A 123 -16.20 21.11 -25.78
N THR A 124 -16.37 22.35 -26.28
CA THR A 124 -15.41 23.05 -27.13
C THR A 124 -14.72 24.20 -26.41
N ALA A 125 -15.41 24.89 -25.49
CA ALA A 125 -14.88 26.00 -24.71
C ALA A 125 -13.79 25.54 -23.73
N ASN A 126 -13.94 24.34 -23.14
CA ASN A 126 -12.94 23.77 -22.25
C ASN A 126 -12.50 22.38 -22.72
N VAL A 127 -11.29 22.31 -23.29
CA VAL A 127 -10.70 21.06 -23.79
C VAL A 127 -10.57 19.99 -22.71
N HIS A 128 -10.34 20.38 -21.46
CA HIS A 128 -10.23 19.45 -20.34
C HIS A 128 -11.58 18.87 -19.93
N LEU A 129 -12.63 19.69 -19.88
CA LEU A 129 -14.01 19.25 -19.62
C LEU A 129 -14.49 18.30 -20.72
N GLY A 130 -14.31 18.68 -21.98
CA GLY A 130 -14.67 17.83 -23.12
C GLY A 130 -13.93 16.49 -23.08
N ARG A 131 -12.63 16.49 -22.76
CA ARG A 131 -11.84 15.26 -22.55
C ARG A 131 -12.39 14.42 -21.40
N ALA A 132 -12.69 15.03 -20.25
CA ALA A 132 -13.18 14.33 -19.06
C ALA A 132 -14.57 13.69 -19.29
N LEU A 133 -15.50 14.42 -19.92
CA LEU A 133 -16.83 13.91 -20.25
C LEU A 133 -16.78 12.76 -21.26
N ARG A 134 -15.97 12.89 -22.33
CA ARG A 134 -15.75 11.80 -23.28
C ARG A 134 -15.11 10.58 -22.63
N ALA A 135 -14.15 10.78 -21.72
CA ALA A 135 -13.52 9.70 -20.98
C ALA A 135 -14.53 8.99 -20.06
N ARG A 136 -15.35 9.75 -19.32
CA ARG A 136 -16.43 9.22 -18.49
C ARG A 136 -17.45 8.45 -19.32
N ALA A 137 -17.90 8.99 -20.44
CA ALA A 137 -18.86 8.33 -21.33
C ALA A 137 -18.33 6.99 -21.86
N ARG A 138 -17.03 6.93 -22.21
CA ARG A 138 -16.38 5.70 -22.68
C ARG A 138 -16.36 4.57 -21.65
N ARG A 139 -16.33 4.88 -20.34
CA ARG A 139 -16.40 3.87 -19.26
C ARG A 139 -17.75 3.14 -19.19
N TRP A 140 -18.80 3.72 -19.76
CA TRP A 140 -20.13 3.11 -19.81
C TRP A 140 -20.36 2.29 -21.08
N LEU A 141 -19.36 2.18 -21.95
CA LEU A 141 -19.41 1.28 -23.10
C LEU A 141 -19.18 -0.16 -22.62
N SER A 142 -19.86 -1.11 -23.26
CA SER A 142 -19.66 -2.54 -22.98
C SER A 142 -18.30 -3.07 -23.46
N ARG A 143 -17.64 -2.36 -24.39
CA ARG A 143 -16.29 -2.68 -24.86
C ARG A 143 -15.25 -1.95 -24.04
N TRP A 144 -14.12 -2.60 -23.84
CA TRP A 144 -12.93 -2.00 -23.27
C TRP A 144 -12.39 -0.88 -24.17
N THR A 145 -11.94 0.21 -23.56
CA THR A 145 -11.33 1.37 -24.23
C THR A 145 -10.01 1.76 -23.56
N PRO A 146 -9.19 2.62 -24.17
CA PRO A 146 -7.98 3.14 -23.51
C PRO A 146 -8.22 3.88 -22.19
N ASN A 147 -9.47 4.24 -21.86
CA ASN A 147 -9.81 4.86 -20.57
C ASN A 147 -10.07 3.85 -19.44
N ASP A 148 -10.14 2.58 -19.78
CA ASP A 148 -10.36 1.47 -18.85
C ASP A 148 -9.06 0.76 -18.49
N GLY A 149 -7.98 1.07 -19.20
CA GLY A 149 -6.65 0.52 -18.96
C GLY A 149 -5.86 0.35 -20.26
N LEU A 150 -4.90 -0.56 -20.22
CA LEU A 150 -4.00 -0.85 -21.33
C LEU A 150 -4.61 -1.89 -22.29
N VAL A 151 -5.65 -1.47 -23.02
CA VAL A 151 -6.45 -2.35 -23.90
C VAL A 151 -5.83 -2.47 -25.29
N ASP A 152 -5.37 -1.34 -25.85
CA ASP A 152 -4.68 -1.26 -27.15
C ASP A 152 -3.30 -0.62 -26.93
N PRO A 153 -2.31 -1.38 -26.42
CA PRO A 153 -0.98 -0.84 -26.18
C PRO A 153 -0.33 -0.41 -27.50
N ASP A 154 0.14 0.82 -27.53
CA ASP A 154 1.02 1.33 -28.57
C ASP A 154 2.37 0.60 -28.55
N ASP A 155 3.24 0.94 -29.51
CA ASP A 155 4.54 0.28 -29.64
C ASP A 155 5.42 0.48 -28.41
N LEU A 156 5.33 1.64 -27.75
CA LEU A 156 6.06 1.94 -26.53
C LEU A 156 5.60 1.01 -25.38
N ALA A 157 4.30 0.90 -25.16
CA ALA A 157 3.72 0.04 -24.13
C ALA A 157 4.01 -1.43 -24.42
N ARG A 158 3.92 -1.85 -25.69
CA ARG A 158 4.25 -3.22 -26.11
C ARG A 158 5.71 -3.55 -25.84
N ALA A 159 6.63 -2.65 -26.22
CA ALA A 159 8.05 -2.80 -25.93
C ALA A 159 8.33 -2.89 -24.42
N ALA A 160 7.61 -2.11 -23.61
CA ALA A 160 7.72 -2.19 -22.15
C ALA A 160 7.26 -3.56 -21.60
N LEU A 161 6.15 -4.12 -22.11
CA LEU A 161 5.59 -5.40 -21.67
C LEU A 161 6.42 -6.61 -22.10
N VAL A 162 7.04 -6.59 -23.28
CA VAL A 162 7.84 -7.72 -23.81
C VAL A 162 8.96 -8.11 -22.83
N ARG A 163 9.55 -7.13 -22.14
CA ARG A 163 10.62 -7.35 -21.14
C ARG A 163 10.15 -8.09 -19.87
N HIS A 164 8.85 -8.27 -19.70
CA HIS A 164 8.25 -8.91 -18.54
C HIS A 164 7.48 -10.19 -18.90
N GLN A 165 7.62 -10.67 -20.14
CA GLN A 165 7.10 -11.96 -20.55
C GLN A 165 7.84 -13.11 -19.86
N LEU A 166 7.18 -14.26 -19.71
CA LEU A 166 7.68 -15.41 -18.96
C LEU A 166 9.04 -15.95 -19.46
N GLY A 167 9.31 -15.82 -20.77
CA GLY A 167 10.59 -16.20 -21.39
C GLY A 167 11.68 -15.12 -21.35
N ALA A 168 11.28 -13.85 -21.22
CA ALA A 168 12.22 -12.73 -21.23
C ALA A 168 12.78 -12.44 -19.84
N ARG A 169 12.05 -12.78 -18.78
CA ARG A 169 12.40 -12.44 -17.40
C ARG A 169 12.15 -13.63 -16.46
N PRO A 170 13.11 -13.96 -15.57
CA PRO A 170 12.88 -14.98 -14.57
C PRO A 170 11.98 -14.47 -13.44
N PHE A 171 11.10 -15.34 -12.94
CA PHE A 171 10.18 -15.06 -11.84
C PHE A 171 10.42 -16.02 -10.67
N SER A 172 10.15 -15.57 -9.44
CA SER A 172 10.07 -16.49 -8.30
C SER A 172 8.69 -17.14 -8.22
N PRO A 173 8.57 -18.36 -7.67
CA PRO A 173 7.26 -18.98 -7.47
C PRO A 173 6.29 -18.13 -6.64
N THR A 174 6.80 -17.45 -5.60
CA THR A 174 6.02 -16.50 -4.80
C THR A 174 5.46 -15.34 -5.64
N ALA A 175 6.22 -14.83 -6.62
CA ALA A 175 5.72 -13.79 -7.51
C ALA A 175 4.58 -14.31 -8.39
N LEU A 176 4.68 -15.54 -8.91
CA LEU A 176 3.62 -16.14 -9.73
C LEU A 176 2.36 -16.44 -8.92
N GLN A 177 2.49 -16.87 -7.65
CA GLN A 177 1.36 -16.97 -6.74
C GLN A 177 0.71 -15.61 -6.48
N ASN A 178 1.51 -14.56 -6.31
CA ASN A 178 0.99 -13.20 -6.17
C ASN A 178 0.23 -12.75 -7.41
N PHE A 179 0.62 -13.19 -8.62
CA PHE A 179 -0.12 -12.89 -9.84
C PHE A 179 -1.50 -13.53 -9.82
N ALA A 180 -1.60 -14.81 -9.45
CA ALA A 180 -2.89 -15.52 -9.36
C ALA A 180 -3.81 -14.89 -8.29
N ALA A 181 -3.27 -14.56 -7.12
CA ALA A 181 -4.05 -13.97 -6.03
C ALA A 181 -4.42 -12.49 -6.28
N CYS A 182 -3.51 -11.70 -6.84
CA CYS A 182 -3.72 -10.27 -7.11
C CYS A 182 -2.74 -9.75 -8.18
N PRO A 183 -3.16 -9.66 -9.45
CA PRO A 183 -2.32 -9.17 -10.55
C PRO A 183 -1.72 -7.79 -10.30
N TYR A 184 -2.45 -6.90 -9.62
CA TYR A 184 -1.96 -5.57 -9.27
C TYR A 184 -0.81 -5.62 -8.25
N ARG A 185 -0.92 -6.46 -7.21
CA ARG A 185 0.18 -6.68 -6.25
C ARG A 185 1.41 -7.25 -6.95
N PHE A 186 1.22 -8.21 -7.85
CA PHE A 186 2.31 -8.73 -8.68
C PHE A 186 2.95 -7.63 -9.51
N PHE A 187 2.16 -6.77 -10.15
CA PHE A 187 2.69 -5.67 -10.95
C PHE A 187 3.56 -4.72 -10.12
N LEU A 188 3.09 -4.30 -8.94
CA LEU A 188 3.87 -3.42 -8.07
C LEU A 188 5.15 -4.09 -7.54
N GLN A 189 5.07 -5.33 -7.06
CA GLN A 189 6.21 -6.01 -6.43
C GLN A 189 7.17 -6.66 -7.42
N ALA A 190 6.66 -7.40 -8.41
CA ALA A 190 7.50 -8.14 -9.34
C ALA A 190 7.92 -7.27 -10.53
N VAL A 191 7.02 -6.46 -11.10
CA VAL A 191 7.36 -5.63 -12.27
C VAL A 191 8.08 -4.36 -11.82
N HIS A 192 7.45 -3.54 -10.99
CA HIS A 192 8.01 -2.27 -10.50
C HIS A 192 9.02 -2.41 -9.37
N ARG A 193 9.15 -3.59 -8.74
CA ARG A 193 10.08 -3.84 -7.62
C ARG A 193 9.85 -2.91 -6.43
N LEU A 194 8.60 -2.50 -6.21
CA LEU A 194 8.23 -1.77 -5.02
C LEU A 194 8.28 -2.71 -3.81
N ALA A 195 9.04 -2.31 -2.81
CA ALA A 195 9.10 -2.94 -1.50
C ALA A 195 8.72 -1.90 -0.44
N PRO A 196 8.19 -2.34 0.72
CA PRO A 196 8.09 -1.45 1.88
C PRO A 196 9.44 -0.80 2.15
N ARG A 197 9.41 0.47 2.57
CA ARG A 197 10.61 1.17 2.99
C ARG A 197 11.13 0.53 4.28
N GLU A 198 12.41 0.16 4.30
CA GLU A 198 13.08 -0.26 5.52
C GLU A 198 13.27 0.95 6.44
N GLU A 199 12.70 0.89 7.63
CA GLU A 199 12.88 1.89 8.67
C GLU A 199 13.79 1.31 9.76
N ALA A 200 14.85 2.04 10.12
CA ALA A 200 15.76 1.64 11.18
C ALA A 200 15.11 1.92 12.55
N VAL A 201 14.14 1.07 12.92
CA VAL A 201 13.55 1.04 14.25
C VAL A 201 14.18 -0.12 14.99
N ALA A 202 14.57 0.09 16.25
CA ALA A 202 15.09 -1.00 17.06
C ALA A 202 14.05 -2.11 17.14
N VAL A 203 14.47 -3.34 16.88
CA VAL A 203 13.58 -4.49 16.85
C VAL A 203 13.07 -4.72 18.27
N GLU A 204 11.81 -4.37 18.52
CA GLU A 204 11.14 -4.64 19.80
C GLU A 204 10.76 -6.11 19.93
N VAL A 205 10.32 -6.72 18.81
CA VAL A 205 9.89 -8.12 18.70
C VAL A 205 10.53 -8.73 17.46
N LEU A 206 11.04 -9.95 17.56
CA LEU A 206 11.54 -10.71 16.41
C LEU A 206 10.43 -10.88 15.37
N ASP A 207 10.53 -10.14 14.26
CA ASP A 207 9.51 -10.14 13.23
C ASP A 207 9.48 -11.49 12.47
N PRO A 208 8.36 -11.84 11.82
CA PRO A 208 8.22 -13.12 11.14
C PRO A 208 9.26 -13.39 10.05
N LEU A 209 9.74 -12.36 9.35
CA LEU A 209 10.72 -12.51 8.27
C LEU A 209 12.09 -12.86 8.85
N THR A 210 12.54 -12.11 9.86
CA THR A 210 13.80 -12.37 10.56
C THR A 210 13.78 -13.73 11.26
N ARG A 211 12.66 -14.08 11.90
CA ARG A 211 12.46 -15.42 12.50
C ARG A 211 12.62 -16.52 11.46
N GLY A 212 12.01 -16.36 10.29
CA GLY A 212 12.14 -17.29 9.18
C GLY A 212 13.59 -17.43 8.74
N ALA A 213 14.27 -16.31 8.45
CA ALA A 213 15.67 -16.30 8.01
C ALA A 213 16.60 -17.03 9.01
N LEU A 214 16.47 -16.74 10.31
CA LEU A 214 17.22 -17.43 11.36
C LEU A 214 16.95 -18.94 11.37
N PHE A 215 15.69 -19.35 11.21
CA PHE A 215 15.32 -20.77 11.17
C PHE A 215 15.99 -21.49 9.99
N HIS A 216 15.94 -20.90 8.79
CA HIS A 216 16.53 -21.48 7.59
C HIS A 216 18.06 -21.55 7.67
N GLU A 217 18.70 -20.51 8.21
CA GLU A 217 20.15 -20.47 8.42
C GLU A 217 20.63 -21.58 9.36
N VAL A 218 19.99 -21.73 10.51
CA VAL A 218 20.31 -22.80 11.46
C VAL A 218 20.01 -24.18 10.86
N GLN A 219 18.90 -24.32 10.14
CA GLN A 219 18.56 -25.57 9.46
C GLN A 219 19.64 -25.95 8.43
N PHE A 220 20.11 -25.00 7.63
CA PHE A 220 21.18 -25.23 6.64
C PHE A 220 22.48 -25.69 7.31
N GLU A 221 22.94 -24.97 8.34
CA GLU A 221 24.19 -25.29 9.04
C GLU A 221 24.12 -26.68 9.68
N VAL A 222 23.04 -26.96 10.42
CA VAL A 222 22.84 -28.24 11.11
C VAL A 222 22.77 -29.39 10.11
N LEU A 223 21.92 -29.30 9.08
CA LEU A 223 21.77 -30.40 8.11
C LEU A 223 23.05 -30.65 7.32
N THR A 224 23.78 -29.58 6.97
CA THR A 224 25.10 -29.67 6.32
C THR A 224 26.07 -30.44 7.20
N ARG A 225 26.18 -30.06 8.47
CA ARG A 225 27.05 -30.76 9.42
C ARG A 225 26.64 -32.23 9.62
N LEU A 226 25.36 -32.49 9.81
CA LEU A 226 24.86 -33.87 9.98
C LEU A 226 25.12 -34.73 8.75
N ARG A 227 25.02 -34.17 7.53
CA ARG A 227 25.38 -34.86 6.30
C ARG A 227 26.86 -35.23 6.29
N ASP A 228 27.72 -34.26 6.57
CA ASP A 228 29.17 -34.42 6.50
C ASP A 228 29.69 -35.39 7.57
N ASP A 229 29.04 -35.41 8.74
CA ASP A 229 29.32 -36.35 9.84
C ASP A 229 28.66 -37.74 9.64
N GLY A 230 27.89 -37.96 8.56
CA GLY A 230 27.21 -39.23 8.29
C GLY A 230 26.05 -39.54 9.26
N LEU A 231 25.46 -38.51 9.86
CA LEU A 231 24.43 -38.60 10.90
C LEU A 231 22.99 -38.46 10.36
N LEU A 232 22.80 -38.37 9.04
CA LEU A 232 21.48 -38.39 8.39
C LEU A 232 21.10 -39.81 7.92
N PRO A 233 19.81 -40.19 7.93
CA PRO A 233 18.68 -39.47 8.55
C PRO A 233 18.82 -39.44 10.08
N VAL A 234 18.23 -38.44 10.74
CA VAL A 234 18.22 -38.41 12.21
C VAL A 234 17.35 -39.55 12.73
N THR A 235 17.80 -40.27 13.75
CA THR A 235 17.05 -41.40 14.36
C THR A 235 16.87 -41.16 15.86
N PRO A 236 15.90 -41.83 16.53
CA PRO A 236 15.60 -41.57 17.94
C PRO A 236 16.78 -41.78 18.89
N ASP A 237 17.67 -42.74 18.60
CA ASP A 237 18.85 -43.08 19.39
C ASP A 237 19.93 -41.98 19.41
N ARG A 238 20.04 -41.21 18.33
CA ARG A 238 21.01 -40.09 18.20
C ARG A 238 20.37 -38.70 18.39
N LEU A 239 19.06 -38.65 18.60
CA LEU A 239 18.29 -37.40 18.67
C LEU A 239 18.85 -36.44 19.73
N GLU A 240 19.20 -36.92 20.91
CA GLU A 240 19.73 -36.06 21.98
C GLU A 240 21.07 -35.40 21.60
N ALA A 241 21.97 -36.15 20.97
CA ALA A 241 23.22 -35.62 20.45
C ALA A 241 22.99 -34.58 19.34
N VAL A 242 22.03 -34.83 18.44
CA VAL A 242 21.67 -33.90 17.36
C VAL A 242 21.01 -32.62 17.91
N LEU A 243 20.14 -32.73 18.92
CA LEU A 243 19.53 -31.56 19.57
C LEU A 243 20.61 -30.64 20.18
N ALA A 244 21.67 -31.20 20.75
CA ALA A 244 22.79 -30.41 21.26
C ALA A 244 23.59 -29.70 20.14
N ILE A 245 23.64 -30.26 18.93
CA ILE A 245 24.23 -29.58 17.76
C ILE A 245 23.38 -28.38 17.35
N VAL A 246 22.06 -28.56 17.33
CA VAL A 246 21.10 -27.49 16.98
C VAL A 246 21.12 -26.36 17.98
N ASP A 247 21.13 -26.67 19.28
CA ASP A 247 21.19 -25.63 20.31
C ASP A 247 22.45 -24.77 20.14
N ARG A 248 23.62 -25.39 19.88
CA ARG A 248 24.87 -24.66 19.64
C ARG A 248 24.83 -23.79 18.38
N ALA A 249 24.29 -24.31 17.27
CA ALA A 249 24.16 -23.56 16.02
C ALA A 249 23.20 -22.38 16.19
N LEU A 250 22.06 -22.60 16.86
CA LEU A 250 21.11 -21.54 17.17
C LEU A 250 21.72 -20.48 18.09
N ASP A 251 22.45 -20.87 19.13
CA ASP A 251 23.07 -19.91 20.05
C ASP A 251 24.11 -19.04 19.31
N ALA A 252 24.91 -19.64 18.43
CA ALA A 252 25.86 -18.89 17.60
C ALA A 252 25.17 -17.92 16.63
N ALA A 253 24.13 -18.38 15.91
CA ALA A 253 23.36 -17.54 15.01
C ALA A 253 22.61 -16.43 15.76
N ALA A 254 22.06 -16.73 16.94
CA ALA A 254 21.38 -15.75 17.78
C ALA A 254 22.34 -14.65 18.25
N THR A 255 23.59 -14.97 18.61
CA THR A 255 24.61 -13.95 18.91
C THR A 255 24.86 -13.03 17.72
N GLN A 256 25.06 -13.59 16.53
CA GLN A 256 25.29 -12.78 15.32
C GLN A 256 24.10 -11.90 14.95
N TYR A 257 22.87 -12.40 15.09
CA TYR A 257 21.67 -11.60 14.81
C TYR A 257 21.47 -10.51 15.86
N ALA A 258 21.74 -10.79 17.15
CA ALA A 258 21.66 -9.78 18.20
C ALA A 258 22.63 -8.62 17.96
N GLU A 259 23.84 -8.91 17.48
CA GLU A 259 24.84 -7.89 17.09
C GLU A 259 24.39 -7.05 15.89
N LYS A 260 23.63 -7.63 14.95
CA LYS A 260 23.14 -6.90 13.76
C LYS A 260 21.89 -6.08 14.06
N LEU A 261 20.97 -6.62 14.85
CA LEU A 261 19.63 -6.07 15.05
C LEU A 261 19.53 -5.15 16.26
N PHE A 262 20.48 -5.23 17.21
CA PHE A 262 20.49 -4.45 18.44
C PHE A 262 19.10 -4.44 19.15
N PRO A 263 18.62 -5.61 19.61
CA PRO A 263 17.27 -5.72 20.17
C PRO A 263 17.10 -4.76 21.35
N ALA A 264 16.02 -3.97 21.33
CA ALA A 264 15.77 -2.95 22.36
C ALA A 264 15.49 -3.55 23.73
N ILE A 265 14.84 -4.72 23.77
CA ILE A 265 14.39 -5.38 24.99
C ILE A 265 14.98 -6.81 25.02
N PRO A 266 16.06 -7.05 25.79
CA PRO A 266 16.74 -8.35 25.83
C PRO A 266 15.81 -9.52 26.13
N ARG A 267 14.86 -9.32 27.06
CA ARG A 267 13.86 -10.34 27.43
C ARG A 267 13.01 -10.80 26.24
N VAL A 268 12.55 -9.87 25.41
CA VAL A 268 11.68 -10.20 24.26
C VAL A 268 12.48 -10.91 23.18
N TRP A 269 13.74 -10.53 23.00
CA TRP A 269 14.68 -11.24 22.15
C TRP A 269 14.87 -12.69 22.61
N ASP A 270 15.20 -12.89 23.90
CA ASP A 270 15.43 -14.21 24.48
C ASP A 270 14.20 -15.12 24.38
N ASP A 271 13.00 -14.57 24.60
CA ASP A 271 11.73 -15.28 24.43
C ASP A 271 11.51 -15.68 22.96
N GLY A 272 11.87 -14.79 22.01
CA GLY A 272 11.84 -15.05 20.57
C GLY A 272 12.78 -16.19 20.16
N ILE A 273 14.04 -16.16 20.63
CA ILE A 273 15.02 -17.23 20.39
C ILE A 273 14.57 -18.54 21.03
N THR A 274 13.98 -18.49 22.22
CA THR A 274 13.43 -19.68 22.88
C THR A 274 12.29 -20.31 22.07
N ALA A 275 11.43 -19.50 21.45
CA ALA A 275 10.39 -20.00 20.55
C ALA A 275 10.98 -20.66 19.29
N VAL A 276 12.00 -20.05 18.68
CA VAL A 276 12.72 -20.66 17.54
C VAL A 276 13.39 -21.97 17.94
N ARG A 277 14.01 -22.03 19.13
CA ARG A 277 14.60 -23.25 19.69
C ARG A 277 13.55 -24.35 19.82
N ALA A 278 12.39 -24.04 20.38
CA ALA A 278 11.30 -25.00 20.53
C ALA A 278 10.84 -25.57 19.17
N ASP A 279 10.68 -24.71 18.16
CA ASP A 279 10.29 -25.12 16.81
C ASP A 279 11.33 -26.02 16.14
N LEU A 280 12.62 -25.64 16.18
CA LEU A 280 13.72 -26.43 15.60
C LEU A 280 13.82 -27.82 16.25
N ARG A 281 13.71 -27.87 17.58
CA ARG A 281 13.73 -29.16 18.31
C ARG A 281 12.52 -30.01 17.96
N GLU A 282 11.33 -29.43 17.86
CA GLU A 282 10.12 -30.16 17.48
C GLU A 282 10.19 -30.67 16.04
N TRP A 283 10.68 -29.84 15.11
CA TRP A 283 10.94 -30.26 13.73
C TRP A 283 11.86 -31.48 13.68
N LEU A 284 12.99 -31.47 14.41
CA LEU A 284 13.90 -32.62 14.48
C LEU A 284 13.30 -33.85 15.15
N ARG A 285 12.50 -33.68 16.21
CA ARG A 285 11.79 -34.81 16.83
C ARG A 285 10.86 -35.50 15.83
N ARG A 286 10.13 -34.73 15.03
CA ARG A 286 9.27 -35.27 13.98
C ARG A 286 10.07 -35.95 12.88
N ALA A 287 11.18 -35.35 12.44
CA ALA A 287 12.08 -35.96 11.47
C ALA A 287 12.66 -37.29 11.99
N ALA A 288 13.04 -37.36 13.27
CA ALA A 288 13.59 -38.57 13.88
C ALA A 288 12.54 -39.67 14.10
N ALA A 289 11.28 -39.29 14.31
CA ALA A 289 10.17 -40.23 14.48
C ALA A 289 9.56 -40.68 13.14
N ALA A 290 9.87 -40.00 12.04
CA ALA A 290 9.39 -40.35 10.71
C ALA A 290 10.15 -41.58 10.20
N ASP A 291 9.44 -42.71 10.12
CA ASP A 291 9.92 -43.92 9.44
C ASP A 291 9.28 -44.02 8.05
N ASP A 292 9.42 -42.95 7.27
CA ASP A 292 8.79 -42.79 5.95
C ASP A 292 9.80 -42.92 4.79
N GLY A 293 11.06 -43.25 5.10
CA GLY A 293 12.12 -43.52 4.12
C GLY A 293 12.70 -42.26 3.44
N TRP A 294 12.33 -41.06 3.87
CA TRP A 294 12.87 -39.81 3.31
C TRP A 294 14.13 -39.37 4.05
N ILE A 295 15.18 -39.07 3.29
CA ILE A 295 16.49 -38.66 3.83
C ILE A 295 16.82 -37.26 3.30
N PRO A 296 17.12 -36.28 4.18
CA PRO A 296 17.57 -34.96 3.75
C PRO A 296 18.81 -35.05 2.84
N HIS A 297 18.77 -34.40 1.68
CA HIS A 297 19.76 -34.59 0.60
C HIS A 297 20.44 -33.29 0.15
N ARG A 298 19.69 -32.20 -0.02
CA ARG A 298 20.19 -30.85 -0.39
C ARG A 298 19.48 -29.79 0.43
N PHE A 299 20.17 -28.70 0.76
CA PHE A 299 19.68 -27.68 1.69
C PHE A 299 19.90 -26.29 1.10
N GLU A 300 18.88 -25.43 1.08
CA GLU A 300 18.97 -24.11 0.44
C GLU A 300 19.49 -24.19 -1.02
N LEU A 301 18.91 -25.09 -1.81
CA LEU A 301 19.29 -25.32 -3.21
C LEU A 301 18.84 -24.13 -4.08
N GLY A 302 19.78 -23.25 -4.40
CA GLY A 302 19.56 -22.01 -5.15
C GLY A 302 19.60 -22.18 -6.66
N PHE A 303 18.83 -21.36 -7.37
CA PHE A 303 18.85 -21.27 -8.82
C PHE A 303 18.49 -19.85 -9.31
N GLY A 304 19.27 -19.30 -10.24
CA GLY A 304 18.99 -17.98 -10.81
C GLY A 304 19.17 -16.80 -9.85
N LEU A 305 20.06 -16.94 -8.85
CA LEU A 305 20.33 -15.96 -7.79
C LEU A 305 21.79 -15.46 -7.78
N ALA A 306 22.47 -15.46 -8.93
CA ALA A 306 23.87 -15.02 -9.06
C ALA A 306 24.11 -13.55 -8.62
N ASP A 307 23.07 -12.74 -8.51
CA ASP A 307 23.12 -11.35 -8.06
C ASP A 307 23.17 -11.18 -6.53
N ARG A 308 23.22 -12.30 -5.78
CA ARG A 308 23.17 -12.29 -4.31
C ARG A 308 24.34 -13.08 -3.73
N ASP A 309 25.01 -12.49 -2.76
CA ASP A 309 25.90 -13.25 -1.89
C ASP A 309 25.06 -14.17 -1.00
N ARG A 310 25.36 -15.47 -1.05
CA ARG A 310 24.62 -16.51 -0.33
C ARG A 310 25.62 -17.43 0.36
N PRO A 311 26.07 -17.08 1.58
CA PRO A 311 26.98 -17.94 2.35
C PRO A 311 26.33 -19.28 2.72
N HIS A 312 24.99 -19.30 2.83
CA HIS A 312 24.18 -20.48 3.10
C HIS A 312 23.45 -20.93 1.83
N ALA A 313 24.17 -21.64 0.96
CA ALA A 313 23.62 -22.22 -0.27
C ALA A 313 24.23 -23.61 -0.53
N ASP A 314 23.43 -24.52 -1.07
CA ASP A 314 23.90 -25.85 -1.44
C ASP A 314 25.00 -25.75 -2.52
N PRO A 315 26.08 -26.56 -2.48
CA PRO A 315 27.08 -26.61 -3.55
C PRO A 315 26.51 -26.97 -4.93
N ALA A 316 25.37 -27.66 -5.00
CA ALA A 316 24.68 -27.96 -6.25
C ALA A 316 23.83 -26.80 -6.79
N SER A 317 23.83 -25.65 -6.12
CA SER A 317 23.11 -24.45 -6.57
C SER A 317 23.65 -23.95 -7.92
N VAL A 318 22.75 -23.49 -8.78
CA VAL A 318 23.10 -22.99 -10.13
C VAL A 318 22.93 -21.47 -10.21
N PRO A 319 23.88 -20.74 -10.83
CA PRO A 319 23.79 -19.28 -10.93
C PRO A 319 22.65 -18.83 -11.87
N ASP A 320 22.33 -19.65 -12.87
CA ASP A 320 21.38 -19.31 -13.93
C ASP A 320 19.93 -19.68 -13.60
N PRO A 321 18.94 -18.89 -14.08
CA PRO A 321 17.53 -19.25 -13.96
C PRO A 321 17.18 -20.52 -14.71
N VAL A 322 16.33 -21.35 -14.11
CA VAL A 322 15.99 -22.69 -14.59
C VAL A 322 14.70 -22.67 -15.43
N PRO A 323 14.69 -23.26 -16.63
CA PRO A 323 13.47 -23.42 -17.42
C PRO A 323 12.64 -24.60 -16.90
N VAL A 324 11.36 -24.40 -16.57
CA VAL A 324 10.53 -25.47 -15.95
C VAL A 324 9.27 -25.84 -16.74
N ALA A 325 8.77 -24.95 -17.59
CA ALA A 325 7.54 -25.19 -18.36
C ALA A 325 7.45 -24.24 -19.57
N GLY A 326 7.71 -24.76 -20.77
CA GLY A 326 7.72 -23.95 -21.98
C GLY A 326 8.73 -22.81 -21.89
N GLN A 327 8.25 -21.56 -21.97
CA GLN A 327 9.11 -20.38 -21.86
C GLN A 327 9.36 -19.94 -20.41
N LEU A 328 8.72 -20.55 -19.40
CA LEU A 328 8.83 -20.09 -18.01
C LEU A 328 10.25 -20.32 -17.46
N ARG A 329 10.90 -19.22 -17.08
CA ARG A 329 12.18 -19.23 -16.36
C ARG A 329 11.95 -18.91 -14.89
N LEU A 330 12.46 -19.76 -14.00
CA LEU A 330 12.36 -19.56 -12.56
C LEU A 330 13.69 -19.18 -11.92
N ARG A 331 13.58 -18.42 -10.85
CA ARG A 331 14.66 -18.16 -9.88
C ARG A 331 14.15 -18.34 -8.46
N GLY A 332 14.99 -18.82 -7.55
CA GLY A 332 14.59 -19.07 -6.17
C GLY A 332 15.57 -19.93 -5.39
N SER A 333 15.10 -20.41 -4.25
CA SER A 333 15.80 -21.34 -3.35
C SER A 333 14.79 -22.39 -2.92
N ILE A 334 15.17 -23.66 -2.97
CA ILE A 334 14.41 -24.76 -2.36
C ILE A 334 15.01 -25.00 -0.97
N ASP A 335 14.21 -24.85 0.08
CA ASP A 335 14.70 -24.94 1.46
C ASP A 335 15.30 -26.32 1.75
N LEU A 336 14.59 -27.38 1.37
CA LEU A 336 15.03 -28.76 1.57
C LEU A 336 14.65 -29.65 0.38
N VAL A 337 15.61 -30.40 -0.14
CA VAL A 337 15.37 -31.54 -1.02
C VAL A 337 15.67 -32.82 -0.24
N GLU A 338 14.71 -33.73 -0.22
CA GLU A 338 14.83 -35.05 0.38
C GLU A 338 14.84 -36.13 -0.70
N ARG A 339 15.54 -37.22 -0.43
CA ARG A 339 15.60 -38.40 -1.28
C ARG A 339 14.98 -39.57 -0.54
N HIS A 340 14.00 -40.21 -1.16
CA HIS A 340 13.44 -41.44 -0.65
C HIS A 340 14.40 -42.61 -0.89
N VAL A 341 14.37 -43.63 -0.04
CA VAL A 341 15.15 -44.87 -0.23
C VAL A 341 14.89 -45.58 -1.58
N GLN A 342 13.77 -45.29 -2.24
CA GLN A 342 13.44 -45.78 -3.58
C GLN A 342 13.97 -44.91 -4.73
N GLY A 343 14.67 -43.80 -4.43
CA GLY A 343 15.30 -42.92 -5.42
C GLY A 343 14.50 -41.68 -5.81
N VAL A 344 13.24 -41.54 -5.37
CA VAL A 344 12.37 -40.39 -5.66
C VAL A 344 12.82 -39.14 -4.88
N LEU A 345 12.67 -37.95 -5.47
CA LEU A 345 12.96 -36.68 -4.84
C LEU A 345 11.70 -35.95 -4.33
N ARG A 346 11.85 -35.23 -3.23
CA ARG A 346 10.82 -34.35 -2.65
C ARG A 346 11.41 -32.98 -2.38
N ALA A 347 10.77 -31.94 -2.92
CA ALA A 347 11.08 -30.55 -2.58
C ALA A 347 10.14 -30.07 -1.47
N THR A 348 10.72 -29.57 -0.38
CA THR A 348 10.02 -29.11 0.82
C THR A 348 10.33 -27.63 1.04
N ASP A 349 9.28 -26.83 1.23
CA ASP A 349 9.35 -25.42 1.59
C ASP A 349 8.82 -25.27 3.03
N HIS A 350 9.71 -24.89 3.95
CA HIS A 350 9.40 -24.77 5.36
C HIS A 350 8.78 -23.39 5.62
N LYS A 351 7.60 -23.38 6.24
CA LYS A 351 6.95 -22.14 6.69
C LYS A 351 6.88 -22.13 8.21
N THR A 352 7.39 -21.07 8.82
CA THR A 352 7.32 -20.83 10.29
C THR A 352 5.98 -20.25 10.75
N GLY A 353 5.06 -19.95 9.83
CA GLY A 353 3.73 -19.40 10.10
C GLY A 353 2.58 -20.39 9.86
N LYS A 354 1.33 -19.96 10.12
CA LYS A 354 0.14 -20.80 9.88
C LYS A 354 0.04 -21.22 8.41
N ALA A 355 -0.11 -22.52 8.18
CA ALA A 355 -0.41 -23.07 6.85
C ALA A 355 -1.74 -22.50 6.34
N ARG A 356 -1.70 -21.86 5.17
CA ARG A 356 -2.89 -21.25 4.53
C ARG A 356 -3.61 -22.19 3.56
N ALA A 357 -2.94 -23.23 3.07
CA ALA A 357 -3.51 -24.19 2.13
C ALA A 357 -4.31 -25.29 2.86
N LYS A 358 -5.48 -25.63 2.32
CA LYS A 358 -6.25 -26.79 2.78
C LYS A 358 -5.54 -28.09 2.39
N ALA A 359 -5.68 -29.14 3.19
CA ALA A 359 -5.13 -30.45 2.87
C ALA A 359 -5.65 -30.94 1.51
N GLY A 360 -4.75 -31.50 0.68
CA GLY A 360 -5.07 -32.02 -0.66
C GLY A 360 -5.09 -31.00 -1.81
N VAL A 361 -4.86 -29.71 -1.54
CA VAL A 361 -4.74 -28.69 -2.59
C VAL A 361 -3.36 -28.79 -3.26
N VAL A 362 -3.34 -29.03 -4.57
CA VAL A 362 -2.09 -29.07 -5.35
C VAL A 362 -1.73 -27.69 -5.89
N VAL A 363 -2.60 -27.08 -6.71
CA VAL A 363 -2.34 -25.77 -7.36
C VAL A 363 -3.25 -24.64 -6.87
N GLY A 364 -4.46 -24.96 -6.38
CA GLY A 364 -5.37 -23.98 -5.78
C GLY A 364 -5.69 -22.77 -6.65
N GLY A 365 -5.91 -22.97 -7.97
CA GLY A 365 -6.14 -21.86 -8.91
C GLY A 365 -4.91 -21.01 -9.21
N GLY A 366 -3.71 -21.46 -8.82
CA GLY A 366 -2.45 -20.72 -8.96
C GLY A 366 -1.99 -20.05 -7.67
N GLU A 367 -2.80 -20.07 -6.61
CA GLU A 367 -2.44 -19.48 -5.32
C GLU A 367 -1.49 -20.36 -4.50
N VAL A 368 -1.32 -21.63 -4.89
CA VAL A 368 -0.39 -22.60 -4.29
C VAL A 368 0.48 -23.20 -5.40
N LEU A 369 1.47 -22.46 -5.91
CA LEU A 369 2.35 -22.92 -6.99
C LEU A 369 3.76 -23.30 -6.54
N GLN A 370 4.24 -22.76 -5.42
CA GLN A 370 5.61 -22.92 -4.97
C GLN A 370 6.08 -24.39 -4.87
N PRO A 371 5.33 -25.33 -4.27
CA PRO A 371 5.77 -26.73 -4.20
C PRO A 371 5.95 -27.38 -5.58
N VAL A 372 4.99 -27.18 -6.49
CA VAL A 372 5.03 -27.77 -7.85
C VAL A 372 6.18 -27.17 -8.67
N LEU A 373 6.35 -25.84 -8.60
CA LEU A 373 7.41 -25.16 -9.32
C LEU A 373 8.81 -25.51 -8.78
N TYR A 374 8.93 -25.76 -7.47
CA TYR A 374 10.15 -26.26 -6.87
C TYR A 374 10.45 -27.70 -7.26
N ALA A 375 9.44 -28.59 -7.35
CA ALA A 375 9.64 -29.95 -7.86
C ALA A 375 10.19 -29.94 -9.29
N LEU A 376 9.59 -29.13 -10.19
CA LEU A 376 10.08 -28.99 -11.57
C LEU A 376 11.48 -28.37 -11.64
N ALA A 377 11.78 -27.38 -10.79
CA ALA A 377 13.13 -26.81 -10.73
C ALA A 377 14.15 -27.84 -10.24
N CYS A 378 13.79 -28.63 -9.23
CA CYS A 378 14.61 -29.71 -8.68
C CYS A 378 14.97 -30.74 -9.75
N GLU A 379 13.99 -31.20 -10.52
CA GLU A 379 14.18 -32.15 -11.63
C GLU A 379 15.21 -31.62 -12.65
N GLN A 380 15.13 -30.33 -12.98
CA GLN A 380 16.04 -29.71 -13.96
C GLN A 380 17.45 -29.48 -13.41
N ILE A 381 17.59 -29.11 -12.14
CA ILE A 381 18.89 -28.86 -11.50
C ILE A 381 19.64 -30.17 -11.29
N LEU A 382 18.96 -31.17 -10.72
CA LEU A 382 19.57 -32.44 -10.35
C LEU A 382 19.60 -33.46 -11.50
N ARG A 383 18.80 -33.25 -12.55
CA ARG A 383 18.64 -34.17 -13.70
C ARG A 383 18.14 -35.55 -13.29
N GLU A 384 17.26 -35.56 -12.31
CA GLU A 384 16.67 -36.75 -11.71
C GLU A 384 15.16 -36.54 -11.56
N PRO A 385 14.32 -37.57 -11.80
CA PRO A 385 12.87 -37.47 -11.75
C PRO A 385 12.29 -37.28 -10.34
#